data_AF-A0A4U1J665-F1
#
_entry.id   AF-A0A4U1J665-F1
#
_cell.length_a   1.000
_cell.length_b   1.000
_cell.length_c   1.000
_cell.angle_alpha   90.00
_cell.angle_beta   90.00
_cell.angle_gamma   90.00
#
_symmetry.space_group_name_H-M   'P 1'
#
loop_
_entity.id
_entity.type
_entity.pdbx_description
1 polymer ?
#
loop_
_entity_poly.entity_id
_entity_poly.type
_entity_poly.pdbx_seq_one_letter_code
_entity_poly.pdbx_strand_id
1 'polypeptide(L)'
;MPATLIVTSSYPRKGFTTITQLGLKALHLALTHAAVISPRLPEGLVEGLMSDIESFGDVVPGAKQARSESVAATSEQFAALADGHERARQVRAALHRLKAPVDVKRAYGVGRRTRKDSVSDVKAALQQILDRAKEKPAEAASLGIVQKDVDGFALALAAITDADAKQEQRRASAPLTTQERNRVGNRILAAVARIEGAGRLEFANDPVKRGSFEALGAGPKGRRSAGAAGSTTEEVASG
;
A
#
# COMPACT_ATOMS: atom_id res chain seq x y z
N MET A 1 -32.13 -16.84 3.49
CA MET A 1 -30.79 -16.69 2.88
C MET A 1 -30.89 -15.67 1.75
N PRO A 2 -30.66 -14.37 1.99
CA PRO A 2 -30.74 -13.36 0.94
C PRO A 2 -29.63 -13.57 -0.10
N ALA A 3 -29.96 -13.42 -1.38
CA ALA A 3 -29.03 -13.64 -2.48
C ALA A 3 -27.83 -12.68 -2.41
N THR A 4 -26.64 -13.24 -2.26
CA THR A 4 -25.37 -12.52 -2.27
C THR A 4 -25.07 -12.05 -3.70
N LEU A 5 -24.96 -10.74 -3.92
CA LEU A 5 -24.50 -10.22 -5.20
C LEU A 5 -23.05 -10.64 -5.41
N ILE A 6 -22.78 -11.35 -6.50
CA ILE A 6 -21.44 -11.76 -6.89
C ILE A 6 -20.71 -10.51 -7.39
N VAL A 7 -19.77 -10.02 -6.59
CA VAL A 7 -18.85 -8.95 -7.02
C VAL A 7 -17.88 -9.57 -8.02
N THR A 8 -18.00 -9.20 -9.30
CA THR A 8 -17.18 -9.76 -10.40
C THR A 8 -15.75 -9.20 -10.45
N SER A 9 -15.42 -8.19 -9.64
CA SER A 9 -14.10 -7.53 -9.61
C SER A 9 -13.48 -7.54 -8.21
N SER A 10 -12.25 -8.03 -8.08
CA SER A 10 -11.48 -8.00 -6.83
C SER A 10 -10.97 -6.60 -6.44
N TYR A 11 -11.08 -5.62 -7.35
CA TYR A 11 -10.68 -4.23 -7.13
C TYR A 11 -11.84 -3.27 -7.43
N PRO A 12 -12.11 -2.28 -6.55
CA PRO A 12 -13.13 -1.28 -6.83
C PRO A 12 -12.64 -0.32 -7.92
N ARG A 13 -13.45 -0.11 -8.97
CA ARG A 13 -13.10 0.75 -10.12
C ARG A 13 -13.10 2.27 -9.81
N LYS A 14 -13.31 2.67 -8.56
CA LYS A 14 -13.38 4.06 -8.09
C LYS A 14 -12.31 4.31 -7.03
N GLY A 15 -11.82 5.54 -6.94
CA GLY A 15 -10.89 5.93 -5.87
C GLY A 15 -11.56 5.88 -4.49
N PHE A 16 -10.79 5.57 -3.45
CA PHE A 16 -11.35 5.33 -2.10
C PHE A 16 -12.13 6.51 -1.55
N THR A 17 -11.65 7.74 -1.72
CA THR A 17 -12.39 8.96 -1.33
C THR A 17 -13.74 9.05 -2.04
N THR A 18 -13.81 8.69 -3.33
CA THR A 18 -15.06 8.66 -4.09
C THR A 18 -16.01 7.58 -3.58
N ILE A 19 -15.49 6.41 -3.17
CA ILE A 19 -16.30 5.32 -2.60
C ILE A 19 -16.91 5.77 -1.26
N THR A 20 -16.12 6.37 -0.36
CA THR A 20 -16.62 6.89 0.93
C THR A 20 -17.68 7.96 0.71
N GLN A 21 -17.44 8.92 -0.18
CA GLN A 21 -18.42 9.98 -0.47
C GLN A 21 -19.72 9.44 -1.07
N LEU A 22 -19.65 8.43 -1.95
CA LEU A 22 -20.84 7.77 -2.49
C LEU A 22 -21.58 6.98 -1.42
N GLY A 23 -20.86 6.26 -0.55
CA GLY A 23 -21.43 5.57 0.59
C GLY A 23 -22.19 6.51 1.52
N LEU A 24 -21.57 7.63 1.91
CA LEU A 24 -22.20 8.64 2.77
C LEU A 24 -23.46 9.26 2.13
N LYS A 25 -23.41 9.56 0.83
CA LYS A 25 -24.57 10.07 0.09
C LYS A 25 -25.70 9.04 0.02
N ALA A 26 -25.40 7.78 -0.26
CA ALA A 26 -26.38 6.71 -0.30
C ALA A 26 -27.01 6.46 1.08
N LEU A 27 -26.18 6.44 2.14
CA LEU A 27 -26.62 6.32 3.52
C LEU A 27 -27.58 7.46 3.89
N HIS A 28 -27.21 8.71 3.58
CA HIS A 28 -28.08 9.86 3.82
C HIS A 28 -29.44 9.71 3.12
N LEU A 29 -29.47 9.33 1.83
CA LEU A 29 -30.71 9.12 1.09
C LEU A 29 -31.56 7.97 1.66
N ALA A 30 -30.93 6.88 2.08
CA ALA A 30 -31.62 5.76 2.70
C ALA A 30 -32.27 6.15 4.04
N LEU A 31 -31.58 6.94 4.87
CA LEU A 31 -32.11 7.42 6.15
C LEU A 31 -33.22 8.47 5.95
N THR A 32 -33.02 9.43 5.06
CA THR A 32 -33.99 10.50 4.76
C THR A 32 -35.31 9.94 4.24
N HIS A 33 -35.27 8.84 3.48
CA HIS A 33 -36.46 8.19 2.90
C HIS A 33 -36.75 6.82 3.52
N ALA A 34 -36.32 6.58 4.76
CA ALA A 34 -36.39 5.27 5.40
C ALA A 34 -37.81 4.66 5.39
N ALA A 35 -38.84 5.46 5.65
CA ALA A 35 -40.23 4.98 5.70
C ALA A 35 -40.69 4.26 4.42
N VAL A 36 -40.18 4.67 3.25
CA VAL A 36 -40.57 4.12 1.95
C VAL A 36 -39.48 3.24 1.32
N ILE A 37 -38.22 3.47 1.66
CA ILE A 37 -37.08 2.72 1.11
C ILE A 37 -36.76 1.46 1.91
N SER A 38 -36.87 1.49 3.25
CA SER A 38 -36.48 0.35 4.10
C SER A 38 -37.15 -0.98 3.75
N PRO A 39 -38.46 -1.05 3.40
CA PRO A 39 -39.10 -2.31 2.99
C PRO A 39 -38.53 -2.90 1.69
N ARG A 40 -37.85 -2.09 0.87
CA ARG A 40 -37.24 -2.49 -0.41
C ARG A 40 -35.78 -2.88 -0.26
N LEU A 41 -35.17 -2.61 0.88
CA LEU A 41 -33.78 -2.95 1.15
C LEU A 41 -33.69 -4.29 1.90
N PRO A 42 -32.64 -5.09 1.64
CA PRO A 42 -32.31 -6.22 2.49
C PRO A 42 -32.12 -5.77 3.95
N GLU A 43 -32.60 -6.60 4.88
CA GLU A 43 -32.39 -6.39 6.31
C GLU A 43 -30.89 -6.24 6.64
N GLY A 44 -30.55 -5.30 7.52
CA GLY A 44 -29.19 -5.04 7.95
C GLY A 44 -28.30 -4.31 6.92
N LEU A 45 -28.82 -3.93 5.74
CA LEU A 45 -28.01 -3.28 4.71
C LEU A 45 -27.51 -1.89 5.14
N VAL A 46 -28.36 -1.12 5.81
CA VAL A 46 -28.06 0.27 6.21
C VAL A 46 -27.01 0.28 7.33
N GLU A 47 -27.20 -0.58 8.33
CA GLU A 47 -26.27 -0.77 9.44
C GLU A 47 -24.92 -1.32 8.96
N GLY A 48 -24.96 -2.30 8.03
CA GLY A 48 -23.76 -2.83 7.38
C GLY A 48 -23.02 -1.78 6.57
N LEU A 49 -23.73 -0.90 5.86
CA LEU A 49 -23.14 0.22 5.12
C LEU A 49 -22.48 1.24 6.07
N MET A 50 -23.12 1.56 7.19
CA MET A 50 -22.54 2.45 8.21
C MET A 50 -21.22 1.90 8.74
N SER A 51 -21.22 0.64 9.19
CA SER A 51 -20.02 -0.03 9.71
C SER A 51 -18.91 -0.14 8.66
N ASP A 52 -19.27 -0.47 7.41
CA ASP A 52 -18.31 -0.52 6.31
C ASP A 52 -17.72 0.88 6.01
N ILE A 53 -18.51 1.97 6.06
CA ILE A 53 -18.02 3.34 5.83
C ILE A 53 -17.07 3.79 6.94
N GLU A 54 -17.41 3.54 8.20
CA GLU A 54 -16.55 3.85 9.36
C GLU A 54 -15.22 3.12 9.25
N SER A 55 -15.27 1.79 9.08
CA SER A 55 -14.08 0.96 8.86
C SER A 55 -13.25 1.46 7.68
N PHE A 56 -13.88 1.83 6.57
CA PHE A 56 -13.18 2.30 5.38
C PHE A 56 -12.59 3.72 5.54
N GLY A 57 -13.22 4.56 6.36
CA GLY A 57 -12.79 5.91 6.72
C GLY A 57 -11.49 5.91 7.53
N ASP A 58 -11.35 4.98 8.47
CA ASP A 58 -10.14 4.83 9.29
C ASP A 58 -8.98 4.19 8.51
N VAL A 59 -9.30 3.28 7.59
CA VAL A 59 -8.31 2.47 6.85
C VAL A 59 -7.59 3.27 5.76
N VAL A 60 -8.20 4.30 5.17
CA VAL A 60 -7.58 5.04 4.06
C VAL A 60 -6.43 5.96 4.50
N PRO A 61 -6.55 6.80 5.55
CA PRO A 61 -5.43 7.52 6.13
C PRO A 61 -4.36 6.57 6.70
N GLY A 62 -4.79 5.53 7.43
CA GLY A 62 -3.88 4.52 7.99
C GLY A 62 -3.06 3.79 6.92
N ALA A 63 -3.66 3.41 5.80
CA ALA A 63 -2.96 2.76 4.70
C ALA A 63 -2.00 3.70 3.94
N LYS A 64 -2.32 5.00 3.83
CA LYS A 64 -1.39 6.00 3.26
C LYS A 64 -0.17 6.18 4.17
N GLN A 65 -0.41 6.31 5.47
CA GLN A 65 0.65 6.44 6.47
C GLN A 65 1.52 5.17 6.52
N ALA A 66 0.91 3.99 6.57
CA ALA A 66 1.64 2.71 6.52
C ALA A 66 2.48 2.57 5.23
N ARG A 67 1.98 3.07 4.09
CA ARG A 67 2.76 3.10 2.84
C ARG A 67 3.95 4.04 2.93
N SER A 68 3.79 5.26 3.44
CA SER A 68 4.92 6.19 3.61
C SER A 68 5.95 5.65 4.59
N GLU A 69 5.51 5.06 5.70
CA GLU A 69 6.37 4.43 6.70
C GLU A 69 7.10 3.21 6.11
N SER A 70 6.45 2.40 5.30
CA SER A 70 7.08 1.26 4.60
C SER A 70 8.15 1.71 3.61
N VAL A 71 7.91 2.80 2.87
CA VAL A 71 8.89 3.40 1.97
C VAL A 71 10.09 3.93 2.75
N ALA A 72 9.85 4.66 3.85
CA ALA A 72 10.90 5.17 4.72
C ALA A 72 11.74 4.02 5.31
N ALA A 73 11.11 3.00 5.89
CA ALA A 73 11.79 1.84 6.47
C ALA A 73 12.63 1.08 5.42
N THR A 74 12.11 0.93 4.20
CA THR A 74 12.86 0.31 3.10
C THR A 74 14.07 1.17 2.70
N SER A 75 13.91 2.49 2.65
CA SER A 75 15.03 3.42 2.39
C SER A 75 16.10 3.36 3.48
N GLU A 76 15.70 3.30 4.75
CA GLU A 76 16.61 3.16 5.90
C GLU A 76 17.40 1.85 5.82
N GLN A 77 16.74 0.74 5.49
CA GLN A 77 17.40 -0.55 5.30
C GLN A 77 18.42 -0.49 4.16
N PHE A 78 18.08 0.10 3.00
CA PHE A 78 19.02 0.24 1.90
C PHE A 78 20.23 1.12 2.26
N ALA A 79 20.01 2.20 3.01
CA ALA A 79 21.11 3.05 3.49
C ALA A 79 22.04 2.29 4.44
N ALA A 80 21.49 1.53 5.39
CA ALA A 80 22.26 0.71 6.32
C ALA A 80 23.05 -0.40 5.60
N LEU A 81 22.43 -1.05 4.60
CA LEU A 81 23.10 -2.07 3.77
C LEU A 81 24.23 -1.47 2.93
N ALA A 82 24.02 -0.29 2.35
CA ALA A 82 25.05 0.39 1.57
C ALA A 82 26.27 0.78 2.44
N ASP A 83 26.04 1.35 3.63
CA ASP A 83 27.11 1.68 4.58
C ASP A 83 27.87 0.42 5.03
N GLY A 84 27.14 -0.62 5.46
CA GLY A 84 27.74 -1.88 5.87
C GLY A 84 28.54 -2.58 4.77
N HIS A 85 28.02 -2.58 3.54
CA HIS A 85 28.70 -3.13 2.38
C HIS A 85 29.98 -2.35 2.05
N GLU A 86 29.93 -1.02 2.05
CA GLU A 86 31.08 -0.17 1.73
C GLU A 86 32.19 -0.35 2.78
N ARG A 87 31.85 -0.43 4.07
CA ARG A 87 32.79 -0.76 5.15
C ARG A 87 33.51 -2.09 4.91
N ALA A 88 32.75 -3.16 4.65
CA ALA A 88 33.33 -4.47 4.37
C ALA A 88 34.21 -4.44 3.11
N ARG A 89 33.81 -3.70 2.08
CA ARG A 89 34.57 -3.52 0.84
C ARG A 89 35.90 -2.80 1.10
N GLN A 90 35.92 -1.73 1.90
CA GLN A 90 37.14 -0.98 2.19
C GLN A 90 38.16 -1.82 2.97
N VAL A 91 37.71 -2.62 3.94
CA VAL A 91 38.60 -3.59 4.62
C VAL A 91 39.22 -4.56 3.63
N ARG A 92 38.41 -5.17 2.76
CA ARG A 92 38.91 -6.12 1.76
C ARG A 92 39.90 -5.46 0.79
N ALA A 93 39.62 -4.22 0.38
CA ALA A 93 40.51 -3.44 -0.48
C ALA A 93 41.84 -3.12 0.21
N ALA A 94 41.82 -2.75 1.50
CA ALA A 94 43.00 -2.51 2.31
C ALA A 94 43.87 -3.78 2.43
N LEU A 95 43.26 -4.93 2.73
CA LEU A 95 43.95 -6.23 2.79
C LEU A 95 44.63 -6.63 1.47
N HIS A 96 43.98 -6.31 0.35
CA HIS A 96 44.58 -6.49 -0.98
C HIS A 96 45.82 -5.62 -1.17
N ARG A 97 45.73 -4.33 -0.83
CA ARG A 97 46.83 -3.36 -0.98
C ARG A 97 48.00 -3.65 -0.06
N LEU A 98 47.74 -4.07 1.17
CA LEU A 98 48.75 -4.49 2.16
C LEU A 98 49.43 -5.81 1.81
N LYS A 99 48.99 -6.49 0.73
CA LYS A 99 49.48 -7.81 0.32
C LYS A 99 49.45 -8.83 1.47
N ALA A 100 48.41 -8.76 2.32
CA ALA A 100 48.24 -9.70 3.42
C ALA A 100 48.29 -11.16 2.93
N PRO A 101 48.75 -12.10 3.76
CA PRO A 101 48.76 -13.53 3.45
C PRO A 101 47.38 -14.03 2.99
N VAL A 102 47.36 -15.06 2.12
CA VAL A 102 46.13 -15.54 1.47
C VAL A 102 45.14 -16.11 2.49
N ASP A 103 45.65 -16.78 3.52
CA ASP A 103 44.89 -17.29 4.65
C ASP A 103 44.24 -16.16 5.46
N VAL A 104 45.00 -15.09 5.77
CA VAL A 104 44.49 -13.89 6.45
C VAL A 104 43.40 -13.21 5.61
N LYS A 105 43.64 -13.01 4.31
CA LYS A 105 42.65 -12.46 3.38
C LYS A 105 41.34 -13.25 3.40
N ARG A 106 41.42 -14.58 3.30
CA ARG A 106 40.24 -15.46 3.34
C ARG A 106 39.53 -15.40 4.69
N ALA A 107 40.26 -15.32 5.80
CA ALA A 107 39.67 -15.18 7.13
C ALA A 107 38.81 -13.91 7.25
N TYR A 108 39.23 -12.80 6.65
CA TYR A 108 38.45 -11.55 6.54
C TYR A 108 37.42 -11.52 5.38
N GLY A 109 37.18 -12.66 4.73
CA GLY A 109 36.14 -12.80 3.70
C GLY A 109 36.53 -12.25 2.32
N VAL A 110 37.81 -11.99 2.07
CA VAL A 110 38.31 -11.65 0.73
C VAL A 110 38.11 -12.85 -0.21
N GLY A 111 37.54 -12.60 -1.39
CA GLY A 111 37.20 -13.62 -2.39
C GLY A 111 35.76 -14.15 -2.28
N ARG A 112 35.04 -13.85 -1.19
CA ARG A 112 33.61 -14.16 -1.08
C ARG A 112 32.77 -13.06 -1.74
N ARG A 113 31.84 -13.46 -2.61
CA ARG A 113 30.87 -12.53 -3.22
C ARG A 113 29.90 -12.05 -2.15
N THR A 114 29.78 -10.74 -1.99
CA THR A 114 28.78 -10.09 -1.12
C THR A 114 27.85 -9.26 -2.00
N ARG A 115 26.56 -9.54 -1.99
CA ARG A 115 25.57 -8.71 -2.70
C ARG A 115 25.19 -7.54 -1.80
N LYS A 116 25.37 -6.31 -2.30
CA LYS A 116 25.04 -5.08 -1.58
C LYS A 116 23.56 -4.99 -1.14
N ASP A 117 22.66 -5.62 -1.89
CA ASP A 117 21.22 -5.56 -1.66
C ASP A 117 20.70 -6.73 -0.79
N SER A 118 21.60 -7.61 -0.31
CA SER A 118 21.23 -8.79 0.49
C SER A 118 21.59 -8.59 1.96
N VAL A 119 20.56 -8.54 2.82
CA VAL A 119 20.73 -8.42 4.28
C VAL A 119 21.61 -9.54 4.84
N SER A 120 21.37 -10.79 4.43
CA SER A 120 22.14 -11.94 4.90
C SER A 120 23.61 -11.87 4.48
N ASP A 121 23.88 -11.45 3.23
CA ASP A 121 25.23 -11.45 2.70
C ASP A 121 26.07 -10.34 3.35
N VAL A 122 25.48 -9.15 3.55
CA VAL A 122 26.15 -8.00 4.18
C VAL A 122 26.38 -8.26 5.67
N LYS A 123 25.37 -8.77 6.41
CA LYS A 123 25.54 -9.17 7.82
C LYS A 123 26.66 -10.21 7.97
N ALA A 124 26.64 -11.27 7.15
CA ALA A 124 27.67 -12.30 7.20
C ALA A 124 29.07 -11.76 6.90
N ALA A 125 29.20 -10.82 5.97
CA ALA A 125 30.47 -10.18 5.65
C ALA A 125 31.01 -9.33 6.80
N LEU A 126 30.16 -8.52 7.44
CA LEU A 126 30.55 -7.70 8.60
C LEU A 126 30.88 -8.56 9.82
N GLN A 127 30.05 -9.56 10.11
CA GLN A 127 30.25 -10.48 11.22
C GLN A 127 31.58 -11.22 11.08
N GLN A 128 31.90 -11.73 9.89
CA GLN A 128 33.17 -12.41 9.63
C GLN A 128 34.39 -11.52 9.91
N ILE A 129 34.34 -10.24 9.53
CA ILE A 129 35.43 -9.27 9.80
C ILE A 129 35.55 -9.01 11.31
N LEU A 130 34.41 -8.81 11.97
CA LEU A 130 34.32 -8.49 13.39
C LEU A 130 34.78 -9.66 14.26
N ASP A 131 34.35 -10.89 13.96
CA ASP A 131 34.78 -12.10 14.66
C ASP A 131 36.29 -12.27 14.55
N ARG A 132 36.84 -12.14 13.34
CA ARG A 132 38.29 -12.26 13.14
C ARG A 132 39.07 -11.19 13.88
N ALA A 133 38.59 -9.94 13.86
CA ALA A 133 39.25 -8.84 14.56
C ALA A 133 39.25 -9.04 16.09
N LYS A 134 38.18 -9.63 16.65
CA LYS A 134 38.08 -9.96 18.07
C LYS A 134 38.93 -11.15 18.48
N GLU A 135 38.96 -12.20 17.65
CA GLU A 135 39.76 -13.40 17.91
C GLU A 135 41.26 -13.12 17.81
N LYS A 136 41.67 -12.21 16.91
CA LYS A 136 43.07 -11.89 16.65
C LYS A 136 43.33 -10.38 16.63
N PRO A 137 43.29 -9.70 17.80
CA PRO A 137 43.44 -8.25 17.87
C PRO A 137 44.81 -7.76 17.41
N ALA A 138 45.88 -8.53 17.66
CA ALA A 138 47.23 -8.19 17.17
C ALA A 138 47.33 -8.26 15.63
N GLU A 139 46.68 -9.25 15.00
CA GLU A 139 46.60 -9.36 13.54
C GLU A 139 45.82 -8.18 12.97
N ALA A 140 44.65 -7.87 13.53
CA ALA A 140 43.83 -6.72 13.13
C ALA A 140 44.61 -5.39 13.24
N ALA A 141 45.31 -5.17 14.35
CA ALA A 141 46.12 -3.97 14.58
C ALA A 141 47.25 -3.85 13.54
N SER A 142 47.94 -4.94 13.22
CA SER A 142 48.99 -4.96 12.18
C SER A 142 48.47 -4.64 10.77
N LEU A 143 47.17 -4.86 10.54
CA LEU A 143 46.48 -4.55 9.29
C LEU A 143 45.88 -3.14 9.28
N GLY A 144 46.10 -2.37 10.35
CA GLY A 144 45.57 -1.02 10.52
C GLY A 144 44.08 -0.97 10.88
N ILE A 145 43.48 -2.10 11.27
CA ILE A 145 42.11 -2.15 11.78
C ILE A 145 42.16 -1.83 13.28
N VAL A 146 41.65 -0.65 13.66
CA VAL A 146 41.68 -0.19 15.05
C VAL A 146 40.32 -0.41 15.73
N GLN A 147 40.27 -0.22 17.05
CA GLN A 147 39.02 -0.40 17.83
C GLN A 147 37.86 0.43 17.26
N LYS A 148 38.12 1.65 16.79
CA LYS A 148 37.12 2.51 16.13
C LYS A 148 36.46 1.84 14.93
N ASP A 149 37.21 1.05 14.15
CA ASP A 149 36.67 0.33 12.99
C ASP A 149 35.82 -0.86 13.43
N VAL A 150 36.29 -1.60 14.45
CA VAL A 150 35.55 -2.71 15.06
C VAL A 150 34.20 -2.23 15.61
N ASP A 151 34.20 -1.12 16.33
CA ASP A 151 32.99 -0.47 16.83
C ASP A 151 32.09 -0.02 15.67
N GLY A 152 32.68 0.52 14.60
CA GLY A 152 31.98 0.88 13.37
C GLY A 152 31.30 -0.31 12.69
N PHE A 153 31.93 -1.49 12.64
CA PHE A 153 31.31 -2.70 12.10
C PHE A 153 30.19 -3.22 12.99
N ALA A 154 30.37 -3.17 14.32
CA ALA A 154 29.34 -3.56 15.28
C ALA A 154 28.10 -2.65 15.15
N LEU A 155 28.31 -1.33 15.06
CA LEU A 155 27.25 -0.35 14.85
C LEU A 155 26.52 -0.56 13.52
N ALA A 156 27.24 -0.82 12.43
CA ALA A 156 26.62 -1.10 11.14
C ALA A 156 25.79 -2.40 11.18
N LEU A 157 26.28 -3.44 11.85
CA LEU A 157 25.55 -4.71 11.99
C LEU A 157 24.28 -4.57 12.84
N ALA A 158 24.36 -3.80 13.93
CA ALA A 158 23.20 -3.45 14.76
C ALA A 158 22.18 -2.65 13.94
N ALA A 159 22.61 -1.62 13.21
CA ALA A 159 21.73 -0.79 12.38
C ALA A 159 21.00 -1.61 11.29
N ILE A 160 21.69 -2.53 10.61
CA ILE A 160 21.07 -3.43 9.63
C ILE A 160 20.07 -4.37 10.33
N THR A 161 20.38 -4.86 11.52
CA THR A 161 19.49 -5.75 12.29
C THR A 161 18.23 -5.03 12.75
N ASP A 162 18.36 -3.81 13.25
CA ASP A 162 17.24 -2.99 13.68
C ASP A 162 16.35 -2.60 12.49
N ALA A 163 16.94 -2.24 11.35
CA ALA A 163 16.20 -1.92 10.13
C ALA A 163 15.40 -3.12 9.60
N ASP A 164 16.01 -4.31 9.62
CA ASP A 164 15.37 -5.57 9.22
C ASP A 164 14.21 -5.94 10.15
N ALA A 165 14.42 -5.85 11.48
CA ALA A 165 13.37 -6.09 12.47
C ALA A 165 12.21 -5.09 12.35
N LYS A 166 12.51 -3.80 12.14
CA LYS A 166 11.48 -2.77 11.89
C LYS A 166 10.68 -3.07 10.63
N GLN A 167 11.34 -3.46 9.54
CA GLN A 167 10.65 -3.78 8.29
C GLN A 167 9.72 -4.98 8.48
N GLU A 168 10.16 -6.03 9.19
CA GLU A 168 9.34 -7.21 9.44
C GLU A 168 8.18 -6.93 10.39
N GLN A 169 8.40 -6.15 11.45
CA GLN A 169 7.33 -5.69 12.34
C GLN A 169 6.27 -4.88 11.56
N ARG A 170 6.70 -4.00 10.64
CA ARG A 170 5.79 -3.20 9.81
C ARG A 170 5.01 -4.05 8.80
N ARG A 171 5.61 -5.12 8.27
CA ARG A 171 4.89 -6.11 7.44
C ARG A 171 3.82 -6.81 8.25
N ALA A 172 4.13 -7.20 9.49
CA ALA A 172 3.17 -7.83 10.39
C ALA A 172 2.04 -6.89 10.83
N SER A 173 2.33 -5.59 10.98
CA SER A 173 1.37 -4.58 11.46
C SER A 173 0.61 -3.85 10.35
N ALA A 174 0.73 -4.27 9.09
CA ALA A 174 0.12 -3.55 7.96
C ALA A 174 -1.42 -3.53 8.12
N PRO A 175 -2.05 -2.34 8.21
CA PRO A 175 -3.49 -2.21 8.49
C PRO A 175 -4.31 -2.71 7.32
N LEU A 176 -5.06 -3.81 7.55
CA LEU A 176 -5.88 -4.58 6.60
C LEU A 176 -5.15 -4.93 5.29
N THR A 177 -5.13 -6.21 4.95
CA THR A 177 -4.56 -6.63 3.66
C THR A 177 -5.24 -5.87 2.52
N THR A 178 -4.51 -5.53 1.45
CA THR A 178 -5.07 -4.86 0.26
C THR A 178 -6.38 -5.51 -0.21
N GLN A 179 -6.48 -6.83 -0.05
CA GLN A 179 -7.67 -7.63 -0.34
C GLN A 179 -8.87 -7.26 0.53
N GLU A 180 -8.67 -7.10 1.83
CA GLU A 180 -9.74 -6.75 2.78
C GLU A 180 -10.25 -5.33 2.56
N ARG A 181 -9.36 -4.37 2.35
CA ARG A 181 -9.76 -3.01 1.95
C ARG A 181 -10.57 -3.03 0.66
N ASN A 182 -10.14 -3.76 -0.36
CA ASN A 182 -10.88 -3.84 -1.61
C ASN A 182 -12.26 -4.52 -1.42
N ARG A 183 -12.33 -5.53 -0.55
CA ARG A 183 -13.57 -6.21 -0.20
C ARG A 183 -14.56 -5.25 0.47
N VAL A 184 -14.13 -4.47 1.46
CA VAL A 184 -14.96 -3.43 2.11
C VAL A 184 -15.43 -2.41 1.07
N GLY A 185 -14.52 -1.89 0.25
CA GLY A 185 -14.88 -0.92 -0.80
C GLY A 185 -15.91 -1.46 -1.80
N ASN A 186 -15.83 -2.74 -2.16
CA ASN A 186 -16.80 -3.40 -3.02
C ASN A 186 -18.16 -3.62 -2.31
N ARG A 187 -18.18 -3.91 -1.01
CA ARG A 187 -19.43 -3.99 -0.24
C ARG A 187 -20.15 -2.65 -0.18
N ILE A 188 -19.41 -1.56 0.05
CA ILE A 188 -19.94 -0.19 0.00
C ILE A 188 -20.57 0.07 -1.37
N LEU A 189 -19.86 -0.21 -2.46
CA LEU A 189 -20.39 0.02 -3.82
C LEU A 189 -21.62 -0.84 -4.12
N ALA A 190 -21.67 -2.08 -3.64
CA ALA A 190 -22.84 -2.94 -3.78
C ALA A 190 -24.06 -2.41 -2.99
N ALA A 191 -23.84 -1.92 -1.78
CA ALA A 191 -24.89 -1.30 -0.97
C ALA A 191 -25.41 0.00 -1.62
N VAL A 192 -24.51 0.85 -2.14
CA VAL A 192 -24.87 2.05 -2.92
C VAL A 192 -25.77 1.69 -4.11
N ALA A 193 -25.40 0.68 -4.90
CA ALA A 193 -26.18 0.25 -6.06
C ALA A 193 -27.58 -0.27 -5.67
N ARG A 194 -27.70 -0.94 -4.51
CA ARG A 194 -29.00 -1.40 -3.99
C ARG A 194 -29.89 -0.24 -3.54
N ILE A 195 -29.32 0.74 -2.84
CA ILE A 195 -30.04 1.96 -2.41
C ILE A 195 -30.49 2.77 -3.62
N GLU A 196 -29.62 2.93 -4.61
CA GLU A 196 -29.96 3.56 -5.89
C GLU A 196 -31.12 2.84 -6.59
N GLY A 197 -31.06 1.52 -6.71
CA GLY A 197 -32.13 0.72 -7.32
C GLY A 197 -33.46 0.87 -6.59
N ALA A 198 -33.45 0.79 -5.26
CA ALA A 198 -34.65 0.98 -4.45
C ALA A 198 -35.27 2.38 -4.63
N GLY A 199 -34.46 3.43 -4.62
CA GLY A 199 -34.93 4.80 -4.82
C GLY A 199 -35.45 5.08 -6.22
N ARG A 200 -34.82 4.51 -7.26
CA ARG A 200 -35.31 4.61 -8.64
C ARG A 200 -36.70 3.99 -8.81
N LEU A 201 -36.95 2.84 -8.17
CA LEU A 201 -38.24 2.15 -8.24
C LEU A 201 -39.32 2.88 -7.44
N GLU A 202 -39.00 3.32 -6.22
CA GLU A 202 -39.95 4.02 -5.36
C GLU A 202 -40.37 5.37 -5.92
N PHE A 203 -39.41 6.16 -6.40
CA PHE A 203 -39.65 7.51 -6.88
C PHE A 203 -39.83 7.59 -8.41
N ALA A 204 -40.30 6.51 -9.06
CA ALA A 204 -40.43 6.46 -10.51
C ALA A 204 -41.25 7.62 -11.10
N ASN A 205 -42.26 8.10 -10.37
CA ASN A 205 -43.14 9.20 -10.75
C ASN A 205 -42.72 10.58 -10.18
N ASP A 206 -41.66 10.64 -9.37
CA ASP A 206 -41.10 11.88 -8.80
C ASP A 206 -39.69 12.11 -9.37
N PRO A 207 -39.56 12.86 -10.48
CA PRO A 207 -38.30 12.99 -11.20
C PRO A 207 -37.21 13.68 -10.37
N VAL A 208 -37.58 14.54 -9.41
CA VAL A 208 -36.63 15.26 -8.56
C VAL A 208 -36.01 14.30 -7.55
N LYS A 209 -36.83 13.52 -6.85
CA LYS A 209 -36.32 12.52 -5.90
C LYS A 209 -35.57 11.41 -6.62
N ARG A 210 -36.11 10.90 -7.74
CA ARG A 210 -35.42 9.91 -8.58
C ARG A 210 -34.04 10.37 -9.01
N GLY A 211 -33.90 11.63 -9.47
CA GLY A 211 -32.63 12.21 -9.88
C GLY A 211 -31.55 12.17 -8.79
N SER A 212 -31.95 12.32 -7.52
CA SER A 212 -31.03 12.25 -6.37
C SER A 212 -30.46 10.84 -6.14
N PHE A 213 -31.26 9.79 -6.40
CA PHE A 213 -30.78 8.40 -6.36
C PHE A 213 -29.99 8.01 -7.61
N GLU A 214 -30.40 8.47 -8.80
CA GLU A 214 -29.65 8.24 -10.06
C GLU A 214 -28.24 8.85 -10.02
N ALA A 215 -28.06 9.95 -9.30
CA ALA A 215 -26.75 10.59 -9.11
C ALA A 215 -25.74 9.71 -8.34
N LEU A 216 -26.19 8.65 -7.65
CA LEU A 216 -25.31 7.66 -7.01
C LEU A 216 -24.58 6.77 -8.03
N GLY A 217 -25.25 6.42 -9.13
CA GLY A 217 -24.71 5.57 -10.21
C GLY A 217 -23.86 6.31 -11.23
N ALA A 218 -24.00 7.64 -11.32
CA ALA A 218 -23.22 8.52 -12.19
C ALA A 218 -21.77 8.68 -11.71
N GLY A 219 -20.97 7.62 -11.84
CA GLY A 219 -19.51 7.76 -11.88
C GLY A 219 -19.05 8.43 -13.19
N PRO A 220 -17.77 8.82 -13.31
CA PRO A 220 -17.22 9.57 -14.46
C PRO A 220 -17.11 8.76 -15.77
N LYS A 221 -18.04 7.85 -16.05
CA LYS A 221 -18.23 7.26 -17.37
C LYS A 221 -19.64 7.56 -17.86
N GLY A 222 -19.73 8.42 -18.88
CA GLY A 222 -20.86 8.39 -19.80
C GLY A 222 -21.79 9.61 -19.78
N ARG A 223 -21.25 10.82 -19.83
CA ARG A 223 -21.91 11.87 -20.64
C ARG A 223 -21.75 11.45 -22.12
N ARG A 224 -22.51 10.44 -22.56
CA ARG A 224 -22.70 10.19 -23.99
C ARG A 224 -23.70 11.24 -24.46
N SER A 225 -23.28 12.03 -25.44
CA SER A 225 -23.97 13.20 -25.98
C SER A 225 -25.44 12.90 -26.31
N ALA A 226 -26.36 13.52 -25.58
CA ALA A 226 -27.65 13.89 -26.13
C ALA A 226 -27.48 15.28 -26.75
N GLY A 227 -27.20 15.33 -28.05
CA GLY A 227 -26.92 16.57 -28.77
C GLY A 227 -26.57 16.33 -30.24
N ALA A 228 -27.26 15.41 -30.89
CA ALA A 228 -27.21 15.20 -32.34
C ALA A 228 -28.53 14.58 -32.80
N ALA A 229 -29.60 15.37 -32.78
CA ALA A 229 -30.81 15.10 -33.55
C ALA A 229 -31.69 16.36 -33.58
N GLY A 230 -31.80 16.98 -34.75
CA GLY A 230 -32.94 17.84 -35.09
C GLY A 230 -32.62 19.27 -35.55
N SER A 231 -32.10 19.43 -36.76
CA SER A 231 -32.62 20.44 -37.70
C SER A 231 -32.07 20.21 -39.12
N THR A 232 -32.70 19.30 -39.86
CA THR A 232 -32.61 19.28 -41.33
C THR A 232 -33.95 18.82 -41.89
N THR A 233 -34.71 19.77 -42.44
CA THR A 233 -35.68 19.64 -43.54
C THR A 233 -35.99 21.11 -43.92
N GLU A 234 -35.46 21.62 -45.04
CA GLU A 234 -36.12 21.70 -46.37
C GLU A 234 -37.36 22.62 -46.34
N GLU A 235 -37.74 23.43 -47.32
CA GLU A 235 -37.40 23.69 -48.72
C GLU A 235 -38.25 24.95 -49.07
N VAL A 236 -37.73 25.99 -49.73
CA VAL A 236 -37.98 26.36 -51.14
C VAL A 236 -39.23 27.22 -51.44
N ALA A 237 -38.96 28.18 -52.35
CA ALA A 237 -39.85 28.94 -53.24
C ALA A 237 -40.65 30.11 -52.63
N SER A 238 -40.91 31.24 -53.28
CA SER A 238 -40.46 31.91 -54.53
C SER A 238 -41.25 33.22 -54.56
N GLY A 239 -40.67 34.33 -55.02
CA GLY A 239 -41.37 35.61 -55.20
C GLY A 239 -40.45 36.81 -55.17
#